data_AF-A0A7E4W9C7-F1
#
_entry.id   AF-A0A7E4W9C7-F1
#
_cell.length_a   1.000
_cell.length_b   1.000
_cell.length_c   1.000
_cell.angle_alpha   90.00
_cell.angle_beta   90.00
_cell.angle_gamma   90.00
#
_symmetry.space_group_name_H-M   'P 1'
#
loop_
_entity.id
_entity.type
_entity.pdbx_description
1 polymer ?
#
loop_
_entity_poly.entity_id
_entity_poly.type
_entity_poly.pdbx_seq_one_letter_code
_entity_poly.pdbx_strand_id
1 'polypeptide(L)'
;MGRGFARNALHLLSQRAAQWTRSSQNSKPFGPDRALRAGGMREVTQIGNQQQMELELAEMRKTIDDLRQAVALRDEKINKRELREREIALVTEQKVRDEVQKEFQSEIAKISKELKLQNAVQVEANNAIMKKLNSKIEEEQRNLAETRLKAKETIEDLARAQKTIAVHEHDKKRLEEHLQKAKQQTDKLLRESKKHLEDSEKLRLKDLARHNENANAMRAENLELKTSLRIVSDALTSAKIDLKKESALRMQTLAAHSDQNVKLQELRDFLKLVLEDNNDDYVDAILGENRLAVFFKLSMLLERIPVVK
;
A
#
# COMPACT_ATOMS: atom_id res chain seq x y z
N MET A 1 1.04 59.05 31.19
CA MET A 1 1.72 60.10 30.40
C MET A 1 0.64 61.08 29.94
N GLY A 2 0.69 62.39 30.05
CA GLY A 2 1.66 63.35 30.54
C GLY A 2 0.90 64.66 30.84
N ARG A 3 1.50 65.49 31.69
CA ARG A 3 0.94 66.66 32.37
C ARG A 3 0.53 67.78 31.42
N GLY A 4 -0.45 68.59 31.82
CA GLY A 4 -0.77 69.83 31.12
C GLY A 4 -1.90 70.67 31.72
N PHE A 5 -1.94 70.87 33.04
CA PHE A 5 -2.80 71.90 33.64
C PHE A 5 -1.98 73.10 34.10
N ALA A 6 -2.29 74.22 33.44
CA ALA A 6 -2.42 75.56 33.99
C ALA A 6 -1.35 76.03 34.99
N ARG A 7 -0.37 76.73 34.44
CA ARG A 7 0.28 77.87 35.09
C ARG A 7 -0.73 79.01 35.28
N ASN A 8 -0.44 79.84 36.28
CA ASN A 8 -0.86 81.23 36.46
C ASN A 8 -2.24 81.51 37.05
N ALA A 9 -2.29 81.54 38.39
CA ALA A 9 -2.85 82.69 39.13
C ALA A 9 -2.50 82.54 40.61
N LEU A 10 -1.35 83.09 41.03
CA LEU A 10 -1.06 83.57 42.39
C LEU A 10 0.45 83.87 42.48
N HIS A 11 0.84 85.03 41.96
CA HIS A 11 2.14 85.62 42.24
C HIS A 11 1.90 86.86 43.10
N LEU A 12 2.16 86.70 44.40
CA LEU A 12 2.78 87.68 45.30
C LEU A 12 2.17 89.10 45.36
N LEU A 13 1.25 89.29 46.32
CA LEU A 13 1.10 90.56 47.04
C LEU A 13 1.81 90.43 48.40
N SER A 14 3.10 90.74 48.43
CA SER A 14 3.84 90.97 49.68
C SER A 14 5.07 91.88 49.49
N GLN A 15 4.86 93.20 49.52
CA GLN A 15 5.86 94.22 49.90
C GLN A 15 5.03 95.38 50.48
N ARG A 16 4.90 95.61 51.78
CA ARG A 16 5.85 95.91 52.87
C ARG A 16 6.62 97.23 52.70
N ALA A 17 6.34 98.13 53.66
CA ALA A 17 7.19 99.16 54.26
C ALA A 17 7.02 100.63 53.81
N ALA A 18 6.34 101.37 54.70
CA ALA A 18 6.84 102.55 55.42
C ALA A 18 7.35 103.77 54.63
N GLN A 19 6.60 104.87 54.73
CA GLN A 19 7.20 106.18 54.97
C GLN A 19 6.51 106.84 56.17
N TRP A 20 7.34 107.30 57.09
CA TRP A 20 7.04 107.96 58.35
C TRP A 20 7.62 109.38 58.25
N THR A 21 7.07 110.30 59.06
CA THR A 21 7.54 111.67 59.40
C THR A 21 7.25 112.78 58.37
N ARG A 22 6.89 114.02 58.73
CA ARG A 22 6.67 114.75 60.01
C ARG A 22 6.07 116.12 59.65
N SER A 23 5.08 116.61 60.41
CA SER A 23 5.03 117.99 60.94
C SER A 23 3.82 118.05 61.91
N SER A 24 3.97 117.97 63.23
CA SER A 24 4.62 118.89 64.17
C SER A 24 3.82 120.16 64.45
N GLN A 25 3.36 120.25 65.71
CA GLN A 25 3.14 121.48 66.52
C GLN A 25 1.89 122.32 66.18
N ASN A 26 1.16 122.94 67.11
CA ASN A 26 1.45 123.28 68.50
C ASN A 26 0.15 123.55 69.30
N SER A 27 0.27 123.38 70.61
CA SER A 27 -0.72 123.68 71.64
C SER A 27 -0.55 125.10 72.23
N LYS A 28 -1.67 125.73 72.66
CA LYS A 28 -1.81 126.74 73.76
C LYS A 28 -1.11 128.13 73.57
N PRO A 29 -1.32 129.14 74.46
CA PRO A 29 -2.56 129.71 75.03
C PRO A 29 -2.53 131.28 75.14
N PHE A 30 -3.59 131.86 75.74
CA PHE A 30 -3.76 133.19 76.36
C PHE A 30 -2.53 134.04 76.78
N GLY A 31 -2.64 135.38 76.67
CA GLY A 31 -1.99 136.36 77.58
C GLY A 31 -1.89 137.82 77.05
N PRO A 32 -1.95 138.88 77.89
CA PRO A 32 -2.54 140.21 77.59
C PRO A 32 -1.54 141.38 77.46
N ASP A 33 -1.98 142.60 77.07
CA ASP A 33 -2.00 143.85 77.90
C ASP A 33 -2.23 145.17 77.13
N ARG A 34 -3.00 146.07 77.79
CA ARG A 34 -3.03 147.58 77.78
C ARG A 34 -3.41 148.38 76.52
N ALA A 35 -4.57 149.08 76.52
CA ALA A 35 -4.91 150.41 77.10
C ALA A 35 -4.66 151.56 76.08
N LEU A 36 -5.55 152.53 75.80
CA LEU A 36 -6.33 153.43 76.66
C LEU A 36 -7.46 154.15 75.86
N ARG A 37 -8.58 154.43 76.57
CA ARG A 37 -9.45 155.64 76.57
C ARG A 37 -10.24 156.01 75.28
N ALA A 38 -11.49 156.51 75.32
CA ALA A 38 -12.32 157.05 76.40
C ALA A 38 -13.83 157.04 76.03
N GLY A 39 -14.69 156.90 77.06
CA GLY A 39 -16.03 157.52 77.21
C GLY A 39 -17.16 157.02 76.30
N GLY A 40 -18.36 156.66 76.76
CA GLY A 40 -18.98 156.66 78.08
C GLY A 40 -20.44 156.22 77.94
N MET A 41 -20.95 155.56 78.99
CA MET A 41 -22.36 155.23 79.29
C MET A 41 -23.15 154.33 78.31
N ARG A 42 -23.29 153.04 78.66
CA ARG A 42 -24.53 152.21 78.63
C ARG A 42 -24.20 150.72 78.94
N GLU A 43 -23.78 150.41 80.17
CA GLU A 43 -23.50 149.04 80.65
C GLU A 43 -24.63 148.55 81.59
N VAL A 44 -25.70 147.96 81.05
CA VAL A 44 -26.59 147.02 81.78
C VAL A 44 -27.09 145.88 80.87
N THR A 45 -27.04 146.04 79.54
CA THR A 45 -27.54 145.04 78.56
C THR A 45 -26.50 144.05 78.02
N GLN A 46 -25.20 144.23 78.28
CA GLN A 46 -24.14 143.36 77.73
C GLN A 46 -23.87 142.08 78.54
N ILE A 47 -24.21 142.05 79.84
CA ILE A 47 -23.97 140.89 80.70
C ILE A 47 -24.93 139.73 80.35
N GLY A 48 -26.16 140.02 79.91
CA GLY A 48 -27.14 139.00 79.51
C GLY A 48 -26.77 138.24 78.23
N ASN A 49 -26.25 138.94 77.22
CA ASN A 49 -25.92 138.32 75.93
C ASN A 49 -24.67 137.43 76.00
N GLN A 50 -23.72 137.71 76.89
CA GLN A 50 -22.55 136.85 77.13
C GLN A 50 -22.94 135.53 77.81
N GLN A 51 -23.85 135.57 78.79
CA GLN A 51 -24.33 134.35 79.46
C GLN A 51 -25.16 133.45 78.54
N GLN A 52 -25.91 134.04 77.60
CA GLN A 52 -26.72 133.29 76.64
C GLN A 52 -25.86 132.56 75.59
N MET A 53 -24.79 133.21 75.09
CA MET A 53 -23.80 132.55 74.22
C MET A 53 -23.03 131.44 74.93
N GLU A 54 -22.70 131.59 76.21
CA GLU A 54 -22.05 130.53 76.98
C GLU A 54 -22.96 129.31 77.19
N LEU A 55 -24.26 129.54 77.41
CA LEU A 55 -25.26 128.48 77.49
C LEU A 55 -25.44 127.76 76.15
N GLU A 56 -25.57 128.50 75.04
CA GLU A 56 -25.67 127.90 73.70
C GLU A 56 -24.39 127.13 73.31
N LEU A 57 -23.20 127.65 73.66
CA LEU A 57 -21.94 126.93 73.45
C LEU A 57 -21.80 125.70 74.35
N ALA A 58 -22.34 125.73 75.57
CA ALA A 58 -22.41 124.57 76.46
C ALA A 58 -23.38 123.51 75.93
N GLU A 59 -24.54 123.91 75.40
CA GLU A 59 -25.49 123.02 74.75
C GLU A 59 -24.95 122.45 73.44
N MET A 60 -24.25 123.25 72.64
CA MET A 60 -23.55 122.78 71.44
C MET A 60 -22.41 121.80 71.77
N ARG A 61 -21.64 122.06 72.85
CA ARG A 61 -20.62 121.12 73.31
C ARG A 61 -21.24 119.82 73.79
N LYS A 62 -22.36 119.91 74.52
CA LYS A 62 -23.11 118.73 74.98
C LYS A 62 -23.67 117.93 73.80
N THR A 63 -24.25 118.58 72.79
CA THR A 63 -24.73 117.89 71.58
C THR A 63 -23.59 117.32 70.73
N ILE A 64 -22.44 117.99 70.65
CA ILE A 64 -21.23 117.44 70.00
C ILE A 64 -20.72 116.21 70.75
N ASP A 65 -20.71 116.25 72.09
CA ASP A 65 -20.27 115.12 72.91
C ASP A 65 -21.29 113.96 72.82
N ASP A 66 -22.60 114.23 72.83
CA ASP A 66 -23.66 113.24 72.61
C ASP A 66 -23.56 112.61 71.21
N LEU A 67 -23.28 113.41 70.17
CA LEU A 67 -23.07 112.91 68.80
C LEU A 67 -21.78 112.09 68.70
N ARG A 68 -20.70 112.50 69.35
CA ARG A 68 -19.46 111.71 69.42
C ARG A 68 -19.68 110.39 70.14
N GLN A 69 -20.45 110.40 71.22
CA GLN A 69 -20.80 109.20 71.97
C GLN A 69 -21.72 108.29 71.14
N ALA A 70 -22.67 108.85 70.38
CA ALA A 70 -23.52 108.10 69.47
C ALA A 70 -22.75 107.51 68.28
N VAL A 71 -21.76 108.23 67.74
CA VAL A 71 -20.85 107.74 66.69
C VAL A 71 -19.97 106.62 67.25
N ALA A 72 -19.34 106.81 68.41
CA ALA A 72 -18.54 105.77 69.06
C ALA A 72 -19.36 104.51 69.36
N LEU A 73 -20.60 104.66 69.85
CA LEU A 73 -21.53 103.55 70.08
C LEU A 73 -21.98 102.87 68.77
N ARG A 74 -22.12 103.63 67.67
CA ARG A 74 -22.43 103.06 66.35
C ARG A 74 -21.23 102.32 65.78
N ASP A 75 -20.02 102.88 65.86
CA ASP A 75 -18.79 102.24 65.40
C ASP A 75 -18.49 100.97 66.19
N GLU A 76 -18.73 100.97 67.51
CA GLU A 76 -18.59 99.77 68.33
C GLU A 76 -19.63 98.70 67.96
N LYS A 77 -20.88 99.10 67.66
CA LYS A 77 -21.91 98.20 67.16
C LYS A 77 -21.58 97.64 65.77
N ILE A 78 -21.03 98.46 64.88
CA ILE A 78 -20.60 98.04 63.54
C ILE A 78 -19.42 97.06 63.68
N ASN A 79 -18.38 97.39 64.43
CA ASN A 79 -17.24 96.48 64.68
C ASN A 79 -17.68 95.16 65.32
N LYS A 80 -18.61 95.18 66.29
CA LYS A 80 -19.16 93.94 66.88
C LYS A 80 -19.98 93.12 65.88
N ARG A 81 -20.68 93.76 64.94
CA ARG A 81 -21.39 93.06 63.86
C ARG A 81 -20.42 92.48 62.84
N GLU A 82 -19.42 93.25 62.39
CA GLU A 82 -18.40 92.78 61.46
C GLU A 82 -17.57 91.62 62.04
N LEU A 83 -17.22 91.68 63.33
CA LEU A 83 -16.54 90.56 64.01
C LEU A 83 -17.41 89.31 64.03
N ARG A 84 -18.71 89.43 64.33
CA ARG A 84 -19.65 88.31 64.28
C ARG A 84 -19.85 87.78 62.86
N GLU A 85 -19.93 88.65 61.86
CA GLU A 85 -20.03 88.26 60.45
C GLU A 85 -18.77 87.52 59.99
N ARG A 86 -17.58 87.98 60.41
CA ARG A 86 -16.31 87.29 60.14
C ARG A 86 -16.22 85.94 60.87
N GLU A 87 -16.65 85.87 62.13
CA GLU A 87 -16.72 84.61 62.88
C GLU A 87 -17.70 83.62 62.24
N ILE A 88 -18.89 84.08 61.85
CA ILE A 88 -19.87 83.26 61.12
C ILE A 88 -19.27 82.79 59.80
N ALA A 89 -18.65 83.67 59.02
CA ALA A 89 -18.00 83.32 57.76
C ALA A 89 -16.92 82.25 57.94
N LEU A 90 -16.03 82.41 58.93
CA LEU A 90 -14.99 81.42 59.26
C LEU A 90 -15.58 80.08 59.70
N VAL A 91 -16.61 80.09 60.55
CA VAL A 91 -17.29 78.87 61.00
C VAL A 91 -17.99 78.19 59.82
N THR A 92 -18.63 78.95 58.93
CA THR A 92 -19.26 78.37 57.73
C THR A 92 -18.24 77.82 56.75
N GLU A 93 -17.12 78.51 56.54
CA GLU A 93 -16.05 78.03 55.66
C GLU A 93 -15.42 76.75 56.22
N GLN A 94 -15.19 76.68 57.53
CA GLN A 94 -14.66 75.49 58.19
C GLN A 94 -15.64 74.33 58.09
N LYS A 95 -16.95 74.56 58.29
CA LYS A 95 -17.98 73.53 58.11
C LYS A 95 -18.03 73.00 56.67
N VAL A 96 -17.98 73.89 55.68
CA VAL A 96 -17.95 73.50 54.25
C VAL A 96 -16.68 72.69 53.96
N ARG A 97 -15.51 73.08 54.47
CA ARG A 97 -14.26 72.32 54.32
C ARG A 97 -14.38 70.92 54.94
N ASP A 98 -14.94 70.82 56.15
CA ASP A 98 -15.12 69.54 56.84
C ASP A 98 -16.12 68.62 56.12
N GLU A 99 -17.21 69.17 55.58
CA GLU A 99 -18.20 68.44 54.76
C GLU A 99 -17.55 67.93 53.46
N VAL A 100 -16.87 68.81 52.73
CA VAL A 100 -16.14 68.43 51.50
C VAL A 100 -15.07 67.38 51.80
N GLN A 101 -14.37 67.49 52.92
CA GLN A 101 -13.36 66.49 53.32
C GLN A 101 -14.00 65.14 53.67
N LYS A 102 -15.15 65.12 54.34
CA LYS A 102 -15.93 63.89 54.60
C LYS A 102 -16.44 63.26 53.30
N GLU A 103 -16.94 64.07 52.37
CA GLU A 103 -17.37 63.60 51.05
C GLU A 103 -16.20 62.99 50.27
N PHE A 104 -15.05 63.67 50.21
CA PHE A 104 -13.85 63.12 49.58
C PHE A 104 -13.37 61.82 50.23
N GLN A 105 -13.39 61.72 51.56
CA GLN A 105 -13.03 60.47 52.25
C GLN A 105 -14.02 59.34 51.95
N SER A 106 -15.31 59.65 51.89
CA SER A 106 -16.36 58.70 51.49
C SER A 106 -16.16 58.23 50.05
N GLU A 107 -15.82 59.14 49.13
CA GLU A 107 -15.55 58.82 47.73
C GLU A 107 -14.30 57.94 47.57
N ILE A 108 -13.21 58.27 48.28
CA ILE A 108 -11.99 57.44 48.33
C ILE A 108 -12.31 56.04 48.88
N ALA A 109 -13.14 55.94 49.92
CA ALA A 109 -13.55 54.66 50.48
C ALA A 109 -14.38 53.83 49.49
N LYS A 110 -15.30 54.47 48.75
CA LYS A 110 -16.08 53.82 47.67
C LYS A 110 -15.16 53.32 46.56
N ILE A 111 -14.27 54.16 46.05
CA ILE A 111 -13.29 53.81 45.01
C ILE A 111 -12.39 52.66 45.48
N SER A 112 -11.90 52.70 46.73
CA SER A 112 -11.08 51.63 47.29
C SER A 112 -11.83 50.30 47.39
N LYS A 113 -13.11 50.34 47.80
CA LYS A 113 -13.96 49.15 47.85
C LYS A 113 -14.23 48.58 46.46
N GLU A 114 -14.51 49.44 45.48
CA GLU A 114 -14.74 49.04 44.09
C GLU A 114 -13.48 48.43 43.46
N LEU A 115 -12.31 49.03 43.67
CA LEU A 115 -11.03 48.46 43.24
C LEU A 115 -10.75 47.08 43.87
N LYS A 116 -11.03 46.91 45.17
CA LYS A 116 -10.89 45.60 45.83
C LYS A 116 -11.84 44.56 45.22
N LEU A 117 -13.08 44.95 44.93
CA LEU A 117 -14.05 44.07 44.28
C LEU A 117 -13.62 43.70 42.86
N GLN A 118 -13.18 44.67 42.05
CA GLN A 118 -12.67 44.42 40.70
C GLN A 118 -11.47 43.48 40.70
N ASN A 119 -10.51 43.69 41.61
CA ASN A 119 -9.36 42.80 41.75
C ASN A 119 -9.78 41.38 42.17
N ALA A 120 -10.73 41.23 43.10
CA ALA A 120 -11.24 39.92 43.50
C ALA A 120 -11.92 39.18 42.33
N VAL A 121 -12.80 39.88 41.59
CA VAL A 121 -13.47 39.33 40.40
C VAL A 121 -12.44 38.94 39.34
N GLN A 122 -11.41 39.75 39.11
CA GLN A 122 -10.36 39.46 38.13
C GLN A 122 -9.53 38.23 38.55
N VAL A 123 -9.18 38.10 39.83
CA VAL A 123 -8.48 36.92 40.36
C VAL A 123 -9.33 35.66 40.23
N GLU A 124 -10.62 35.72 40.54
CA GLU A 124 -11.54 34.59 40.36
C GLU A 124 -11.70 34.19 38.88
N ALA A 125 -11.85 35.16 37.98
CA ALA A 125 -11.91 34.93 36.54
C ALA A 125 -10.62 34.28 36.02
N ASN A 126 -9.46 34.80 36.43
CA ASN A 126 -8.16 34.23 36.07
C ASN A 126 -8.01 32.79 36.60
N ASN A 127 -8.43 32.52 37.84
CA ASN A 127 -8.40 31.18 38.42
C ASN A 127 -9.32 30.21 37.65
N ALA A 128 -10.50 30.65 37.24
CA ALA A 128 -11.41 29.84 36.43
C ALA A 128 -10.82 29.52 35.04
N ILE A 129 -10.18 30.51 34.40
CA ILE A 129 -9.49 30.32 33.12
C ILE A 129 -8.31 29.35 33.28
N MET A 130 -7.47 29.53 34.31
CA MET A 130 -6.34 28.65 34.60
C MET A 130 -6.79 27.20 34.83
N LYS A 131 -7.88 26.98 35.57
CA LYS A 131 -8.46 25.63 35.75
C LYS A 131 -8.87 25.00 34.43
N LYS A 132 -9.56 25.74 33.56
CA LYS A 132 -9.97 25.26 32.22
C LYS A 132 -8.77 24.95 31.32
N LEU A 133 -7.73 25.79 31.36
CA LEU A 133 -6.51 25.57 30.59
C LEU A 133 -5.76 24.34 31.10
N ASN A 134 -5.63 24.17 32.41
CA ASN A 134 -4.97 22.99 32.99
C ASN A 134 -5.72 21.70 32.66
N SER A 135 -7.05 21.67 32.74
CA SER A 135 -7.82 20.49 32.35
C SER A 135 -7.64 20.15 30.86
N LYS A 136 -7.57 21.17 30.00
CA LYS A 136 -7.31 20.98 28.56
C LYS A 136 -5.89 20.47 28.31
N ILE A 137 -4.89 20.99 29.04
CA ILE A 137 -3.51 20.50 28.95
C ILE A 137 -3.44 19.02 29.36
N GLU A 138 -4.10 18.63 30.44
CA GLU A 138 -4.14 17.23 30.88
C GLU A 138 -4.83 16.31 29.86
N GLU A 139 -5.94 16.77 29.27
CA GLU A 139 -6.65 16.04 28.22
C GLU A 139 -5.77 15.84 26.97
N GLU A 140 -5.13 16.90 26.49
CA GLU A 140 -4.22 16.83 25.34
C GLU A 140 -3.01 15.95 25.64
N GLN A 141 -2.47 15.97 26.87
CA GLN A 141 -1.39 15.08 27.27
C GLN A 141 -1.81 13.60 27.24
N ARG A 142 -3.05 13.28 27.65
CA ARG A 142 -3.59 11.91 27.56
C ARG A 142 -3.77 11.48 26.10
N ASN A 143 -4.36 12.33 25.26
CA ASN A 143 -4.53 12.07 23.83
C ASN A 143 -3.18 11.86 23.13
N LEU A 144 -2.17 12.66 23.50
CA LEU A 144 -0.82 12.54 22.96
C LEU A 144 -0.13 11.26 23.44
N ALA A 145 -0.35 10.82 24.68
CA ALA A 145 0.15 9.53 25.17
C ALA A 145 -0.51 8.34 24.43
N GLU A 146 -1.82 8.39 24.22
CA GLU A 146 -2.57 7.34 23.52
C GLU A 146 -2.15 7.24 22.04
N THR A 147 -2.04 8.37 21.35
CA THR A 147 -1.56 8.40 19.95
C THR A 147 -0.12 7.90 19.83
N ARG A 148 0.76 8.23 20.79
CA ARG A 148 2.12 7.67 20.84
C ARG A 148 2.12 6.16 21.05
N LEU A 149 1.23 5.62 21.88
CA LEU A 149 1.10 4.17 22.07
C LEU A 149 0.69 3.49 20.76
N LYS A 150 -0.38 3.98 20.12
CA LYS A 150 -0.84 3.48 18.81
C LYS A 150 0.24 3.56 17.73
N ALA A 151 1.00 4.66 17.71
CA ALA A 151 2.14 4.81 16.79
C ALA A 151 3.24 3.76 17.03
N LYS A 152 3.52 3.40 18.28
CA LYS A 152 4.47 2.32 18.59
C LYS A 152 3.96 0.95 18.15
N GLU A 153 2.71 0.62 18.46
CA GLU A 153 2.08 -0.65 18.07
C GLU A 153 2.12 -0.84 16.54
N THR A 154 1.73 0.21 15.79
CA THR A 154 1.78 0.19 14.32
C THR A 154 3.20 0.05 13.75
N ILE A 155 4.22 0.65 14.39
CA ILE A 155 5.62 0.44 14.01
C ILE A 155 6.04 -1.02 14.24
N GLU A 156 5.65 -1.61 15.36
CA GLU A 156 5.95 -3.02 15.65
C GLU A 156 5.25 -3.97 14.67
N ASP A 157 3.99 -3.71 14.34
CA ASP A 157 3.25 -4.45 13.32
C ASP A 157 3.91 -4.34 11.94
N LEU A 158 4.36 -3.15 11.57
CA LEU A 158 5.06 -2.93 10.31
C LEU A 158 6.39 -3.69 10.28
N ALA A 159 7.15 -3.69 11.37
CA ALA A 159 8.38 -4.47 11.49
C ALA A 159 8.13 -5.98 11.40
N ARG A 160 7.05 -6.49 12.03
CA ARG A 160 6.61 -7.88 11.89
C ARG A 160 6.27 -8.22 10.44
N ALA A 161 5.48 -7.38 9.78
CA ALA A 161 5.09 -7.57 8.38
C ALA A 161 6.31 -7.56 7.44
N GLN A 162 7.26 -6.63 7.63
CA GLN A 162 8.50 -6.59 6.85
C GLN A 162 9.33 -7.88 6.99
N LYS A 163 9.43 -8.42 8.20
CA LYS A 163 10.12 -9.70 8.44
C LYS A 163 9.43 -10.85 7.72
N THR A 164 8.11 -10.91 7.76
CA THR A 164 7.32 -11.92 7.04
C THR A 164 7.48 -11.80 5.52
N ILE A 165 7.47 -10.58 4.98
CA ILE A 165 7.70 -10.32 3.55
C ILE A 165 9.09 -10.82 3.14
N ALA A 166 10.13 -10.51 3.92
CA ALA A 166 11.50 -10.95 3.60
C ALA A 166 11.63 -12.49 3.56
N VAL A 167 10.95 -13.21 4.46
CA VAL A 167 10.89 -14.68 4.44
C VAL A 167 10.19 -15.18 3.17
N HIS A 168 9.04 -14.61 2.82
CA HIS A 168 8.31 -15.01 1.62
C HIS A 168 9.06 -14.70 0.32
N GLU A 169 9.80 -13.59 0.26
CA GLU A 169 10.66 -13.28 -0.89
C GLU A 169 11.80 -14.28 -1.05
N HIS A 170 12.40 -14.71 0.07
CA HIS A 170 13.43 -15.75 0.07
C HIS A 170 12.86 -17.10 -0.42
N ASP A 171 11.71 -17.51 0.11
CA ASP A 171 11.06 -18.75 -0.30
C ASP A 171 10.63 -18.73 -1.77
N LYS A 172 10.13 -17.60 -2.25
CA LYS A 172 9.81 -17.40 -3.67
C LYS A 172 11.03 -17.62 -4.56
N LYS A 173 12.18 -17.00 -4.25
CA LYS A 173 13.43 -17.18 -5.01
C LYS A 173 13.86 -18.65 -5.01
N ARG A 174 13.79 -19.32 -3.86
CA ARG A 174 14.12 -20.75 -3.74
C ARG A 174 13.21 -21.62 -4.60
N LEU A 175 11.91 -21.34 -4.63
CA LEU A 175 10.95 -22.06 -5.48
C LEU A 175 11.21 -21.82 -6.97
N GLU A 176 11.55 -20.59 -7.36
CA GLU A 176 11.92 -20.25 -8.74
C GLU A 176 13.17 -21.04 -9.20
N GLU A 177 14.20 -21.15 -8.35
CA GLU A 177 15.38 -21.98 -8.63
C GLU A 177 15.04 -23.47 -8.78
N HIS A 178 14.19 -24.01 -7.90
CA HIS A 178 13.74 -25.39 -8.01
C HIS A 178 12.94 -25.63 -9.29
N LEU A 179 12.06 -24.70 -9.65
CA LEU A 179 11.30 -24.77 -10.89
C LEU A 179 12.21 -24.72 -12.13
N GLN A 180 13.24 -23.87 -12.12
CA GLN A 180 14.21 -23.80 -13.21
C GLN A 180 15.01 -25.11 -13.35
N LYS A 181 15.49 -25.68 -12.24
CA LYS A 181 16.19 -26.97 -12.23
C LYS A 181 15.30 -28.11 -12.75
N ALA A 182 14.04 -28.16 -12.30
CA ALA A 182 13.07 -29.15 -12.76
C ALA A 182 12.79 -29.04 -14.27
N LYS A 183 12.65 -27.81 -14.80
CA LYS A 183 12.50 -27.57 -16.24
C LYS A 183 13.71 -28.08 -17.03
N GLN A 184 14.92 -27.72 -16.61
CA GLN A 184 16.16 -28.16 -17.28
C GLN A 184 16.31 -29.69 -17.27
N GLN A 185 15.98 -30.34 -16.16
CA GLN A 185 16.00 -31.81 -16.06
C GLN A 185 14.96 -32.45 -16.98
N THR A 186 13.74 -31.93 -16.99
CA THR A 186 12.67 -32.42 -17.87
C THR A 186 13.03 -32.26 -19.34
N ASP A 187 13.58 -31.10 -19.74
CA ASP A 187 14.02 -30.86 -21.11
C ASP A 187 15.14 -31.82 -21.53
N LYS A 188 16.08 -32.11 -20.61
CA LYS A 188 17.15 -33.08 -20.85
C LYS A 188 16.58 -34.49 -21.08
N LEU A 189 15.70 -34.95 -20.19
CA LEU A 189 15.06 -36.27 -20.30
C LEU A 189 14.21 -36.38 -21.57
N LEU A 190 13.52 -35.31 -21.96
CA LEU A 190 12.71 -35.29 -23.18
C LEU A 190 13.59 -35.39 -24.43
N ARG A 191 14.73 -34.71 -24.46
CA ARG A 191 15.71 -34.83 -25.56
C ARG A 191 16.32 -36.22 -25.63
N GLU A 192 16.70 -36.80 -24.49
CA GLU A 192 17.24 -38.16 -24.42
C GLU A 192 16.21 -39.20 -24.88
N SER A 193 14.96 -39.10 -24.39
CA SER A 193 13.85 -39.97 -24.81
C SER A 193 13.58 -39.87 -26.31
N LYS A 194 13.52 -38.65 -26.86
CA LYS A 194 13.35 -38.43 -28.30
C LYS A 194 14.48 -39.11 -29.10
N LYS A 195 15.73 -38.95 -28.68
CA LYS A 195 16.88 -39.59 -29.33
C LYS A 195 16.78 -41.12 -29.28
N HIS A 196 16.42 -41.69 -28.13
CA HIS A 196 16.23 -43.15 -28.01
C HIS A 196 15.12 -43.68 -28.90
N LEU A 197 14.01 -42.94 -29.04
CA LEU A 197 12.94 -43.30 -29.97
C LEU A 197 13.40 -43.25 -31.43
N GLU A 198 14.14 -42.20 -31.82
CA GLU A 198 14.69 -42.09 -33.17
C GLU A 198 15.69 -43.21 -33.48
N ASP A 199 16.57 -43.56 -32.54
CA ASP A 199 17.55 -44.64 -32.72
C ASP A 199 16.88 -46.02 -32.77
N SER A 200 15.85 -46.25 -31.94
CA SER A 200 15.03 -47.45 -31.97
C SER A 200 14.29 -47.62 -33.30
N GLU A 201 13.68 -46.53 -33.81
CA GLU A 201 12.96 -46.57 -35.08
C GLU A 201 13.90 -46.81 -36.26
N LYS A 202 15.10 -46.21 -36.25
CA LYS A 202 16.14 -46.50 -37.25
C LYS A 202 16.54 -47.98 -37.26
N LEU A 203 16.72 -48.57 -36.08
CA LEU A 203 17.05 -50.00 -35.97
C LEU A 203 15.90 -50.86 -36.51
N ARG A 204 14.66 -50.56 -36.11
CA ARG A 204 13.45 -51.25 -36.58
C ARG A 204 13.31 -51.21 -38.10
N LEU A 205 13.54 -50.05 -38.72
CA LEU A 205 13.51 -49.89 -40.17
C LEU A 205 14.60 -50.72 -40.87
N LYS A 206 15.81 -50.77 -40.29
CA LYS A 206 16.91 -51.57 -40.83
C LYS A 206 16.61 -53.06 -40.77
N ASP A 207 16.05 -53.54 -39.66
CA ASP A 207 15.68 -54.95 -39.51
C ASP A 207 14.51 -55.31 -40.43
N LEU A 208 13.52 -54.43 -40.57
CA LEU A 208 12.41 -54.61 -41.50
C LEU A 208 12.89 -54.70 -42.96
N ALA A 209 13.85 -53.87 -43.36
CA ALA A 209 14.48 -53.95 -44.68
C ALA A 209 15.16 -55.30 -44.91
N ARG A 210 15.96 -55.78 -43.95
CA ARG A 210 16.61 -57.10 -44.00
C ARG A 210 15.60 -58.24 -44.07
N HIS A 211 14.54 -58.19 -43.27
CA HIS A 211 13.48 -59.20 -43.30
C HIS A 211 12.78 -59.24 -44.66
N ASN A 212 12.54 -58.07 -45.28
CA ASN A 212 11.95 -57.99 -46.60
C ASN A 212 12.87 -58.56 -47.70
N GLU A 213 14.17 -58.25 -47.64
CA GLU A 213 15.18 -58.85 -48.52
C GLU A 213 15.20 -60.38 -48.40
N ASN A 214 15.26 -60.90 -47.18
CA ASN A 214 15.24 -62.35 -46.92
C ASN A 214 13.93 -62.99 -47.39
N ALA A 215 12.78 -62.36 -47.17
CA ALA A 215 11.50 -62.86 -47.63
C ALA A 215 11.43 -62.94 -49.16
N ASN A 216 12.01 -61.97 -49.86
CA ASN A 216 12.08 -61.98 -51.32
C ASN A 216 13.05 -63.05 -51.84
N ALA A 217 14.21 -63.22 -51.19
CA ALA A 217 15.15 -64.30 -51.52
C ALA A 217 14.50 -65.68 -51.36
N MET A 218 13.84 -65.93 -50.22
CA MET A 218 13.11 -67.20 -49.99
C MET A 218 11.98 -67.43 -51.00
N ARG A 219 11.27 -66.36 -51.43
CA ARG A 219 10.24 -66.48 -52.47
C ARG A 219 10.85 -66.88 -53.81
N ALA A 220 12.01 -66.32 -54.18
CA ALA A 220 12.71 -66.68 -55.41
C ALA A 220 13.18 -68.14 -55.37
N GLU A 221 13.83 -68.56 -54.28
CA GLU A 221 14.26 -69.96 -54.09
C GLU A 221 13.06 -70.93 -54.12
N ASN A 222 11.94 -70.58 -53.48
CA ASN A 222 10.73 -71.41 -53.52
C ASN A 222 10.19 -71.58 -54.95
N LEU A 223 10.29 -70.54 -55.78
CA LEU A 223 9.89 -70.60 -57.18
C LEU A 223 10.81 -71.53 -57.98
N GLU A 224 12.13 -71.43 -57.78
CA GLU A 224 13.13 -72.30 -58.42
C GLU A 224 13.01 -73.77 -57.99
N LEU A 225 12.73 -74.03 -56.71
CA LEU A 225 12.48 -75.37 -56.21
C LEU A 225 11.20 -75.95 -56.81
N LYS A 226 10.14 -75.15 -56.95
CA LYS A 226 8.89 -75.59 -57.60
C LYS A 226 9.09 -75.93 -59.08
N THR A 227 9.85 -75.12 -59.82
CA THR A 227 10.16 -75.41 -61.23
C THR A 227 11.01 -76.67 -61.36
N SER A 228 12.05 -76.81 -60.53
CA SER A 228 12.92 -78.00 -60.50
C SER A 228 12.13 -79.27 -60.13
N LEU A 229 11.28 -79.20 -59.11
CA LEU A 229 10.40 -80.30 -58.71
C LEU A 229 9.47 -80.72 -59.84
N ARG A 230 8.92 -79.75 -60.59
CA ARG A 230 8.07 -80.05 -61.75
C ARG A 230 8.85 -80.79 -62.84
N ILE A 231 10.06 -80.32 -63.19
CA ILE A 231 10.91 -80.97 -64.20
C ILE A 231 11.23 -82.42 -63.79
N VAL A 232 11.64 -82.64 -62.54
CA VAL A 232 11.96 -83.98 -62.02
C VAL A 232 10.72 -84.86 -61.98
N SER A 233 9.57 -84.31 -61.56
CA SER A 233 8.30 -85.04 -61.56
C SER A 233 7.92 -85.48 -62.97
N ASP A 234 8.00 -84.58 -63.96
CA ASP A 234 7.69 -84.86 -65.36
C ASP A 234 8.64 -85.94 -65.90
N ALA A 235 9.95 -85.83 -65.64
CA ALA A 235 10.94 -86.83 -66.03
C ALA A 235 10.67 -88.21 -65.39
N LEU A 236 10.31 -88.24 -64.09
CA LEU A 236 9.96 -89.46 -63.38
C LEU A 236 8.70 -90.11 -63.97
N THR A 237 7.69 -89.31 -64.35
CA THR A 237 6.50 -89.83 -65.01
C THR A 237 6.82 -90.43 -66.37
N SER A 238 7.67 -89.79 -67.18
CA SER A 238 8.12 -90.33 -68.46
C SER A 238 8.89 -91.64 -68.29
N ALA A 239 9.86 -91.68 -67.37
CA ALA A 239 10.63 -92.89 -67.09
C ALA A 239 9.75 -94.06 -66.61
N LYS A 240 8.71 -93.78 -65.81
CA LYS A 240 7.72 -94.80 -65.42
C LYS A 240 6.92 -95.33 -66.61
N ILE A 241 6.57 -94.48 -67.57
CA ILE A 241 5.88 -94.89 -68.80
C ILE A 241 6.80 -95.79 -69.62
N ASP A 242 8.05 -95.40 -69.80
CA ASP A 242 9.02 -96.17 -70.61
C ASP A 242 9.36 -97.51 -69.95
N LEU A 243 9.53 -97.54 -68.62
CA LEU A 243 9.72 -98.80 -67.88
C LEU A 243 8.53 -99.76 -68.05
N LYS A 244 7.29 -99.24 -68.05
CA LYS A 244 6.10 -100.08 -68.29
C LYS A 244 6.08 -100.64 -69.71
N LYS A 245 6.43 -99.82 -70.71
CA LYS A 245 6.54 -100.28 -72.11
C LYS A 245 7.59 -101.37 -72.25
N GLU A 246 8.79 -101.14 -71.69
CA GLU A 246 9.89 -102.11 -71.72
C GLU A 246 9.52 -103.42 -71.00
N SER A 247 8.89 -103.32 -69.83
CA SER A 247 8.41 -104.49 -69.11
C SER A 247 7.39 -105.29 -69.92
N ALA A 248 6.49 -104.62 -70.63
CA ALA A 248 5.50 -105.27 -71.49
C ALA A 248 6.16 -105.95 -72.70
N LEU A 249 7.06 -105.25 -73.39
CA LEU A 249 7.85 -105.78 -74.51
C LEU A 249 8.65 -107.01 -74.08
N ARG A 250 9.36 -106.93 -72.95
CA ARG A 250 10.13 -108.06 -72.42
C ARG A 250 9.26 -109.27 -72.11
N MET A 251 8.07 -109.08 -71.51
CA MET A 251 7.14 -110.18 -71.30
C MET A 251 6.67 -110.81 -72.61
N GLN A 252 6.37 -109.99 -73.62
CA GLN A 252 5.98 -110.46 -74.95
C GLN A 252 7.12 -111.25 -75.62
N THR A 253 8.36 -110.75 -75.57
CA THR A 253 9.55 -111.43 -76.11
C THR A 253 9.83 -112.74 -75.39
N LEU A 254 9.71 -112.77 -74.06
CA LEU A 254 9.87 -114.00 -73.28
C LEU A 254 8.79 -115.04 -73.62
N ALA A 255 7.53 -114.62 -73.76
CA ALA A 255 6.45 -115.51 -74.18
C ALA A 255 6.69 -116.06 -75.60
N ALA A 256 7.14 -115.22 -76.53
CA ALA A 256 7.47 -115.63 -77.90
C ALA A 256 8.63 -116.64 -77.94
N HIS A 257 9.70 -116.43 -77.18
CA HIS A 257 10.79 -117.40 -77.07
C HIS A 257 10.35 -118.70 -76.39
N SER A 258 9.50 -118.63 -75.37
CA SER A 258 8.94 -119.82 -74.73
C SER A 258 8.15 -120.67 -75.74
N ASP A 259 7.28 -120.04 -76.54
CA ASP A 259 6.52 -120.73 -77.60
C ASP A 259 7.44 -121.30 -78.68
N GLN A 260 8.44 -120.52 -79.12
CA GLN A 260 9.46 -120.98 -80.06
C GLN A 260 10.17 -122.25 -79.57
N ASN A 261 10.58 -122.27 -78.29
CA ASN A 261 11.26 -123.42 -77.70
C ASN A 261 10.36 -124.66 -77.64
N VAL A 262 9.06 -124.50 -77.33
CA VAL A 262 8.09 -125.60 -77.39
C VAL A 262 7.99 -126.17 -78.80
N LYS A 263 7.92 -125.30 -79.83
CA LYS A 263 7.84 -125.73 -81.23
C LYS A 263 9.12 -126.39 -81.74
N LEU A 264 10.29 -125.90 -81.31
CA LEU A 264 11.57 -126.55 -81.58
C LEU A 264 11.67 -127.91 -80.91
N GLN A 265 11.13 -128.05 -79.69
CA GLN A 265 11.08 -129.34 -79.00
C GLN A 265 10.13 -130.31 -79.73
N GLU A 266 8.94 -129.86 -80.17
CA GLU A 266 8.03 -130.66 -81.02
C GLU A 266 8.73 -131.14 -82.31
N LEU A 267 9.51 -130.28 -82.96
CA LEU A 267 10.31 -130.64 -84.14
C LEU A 267 11.39 -131.68 -83.80
N ARG A 268 12.11 -131.47 -82.70
CA ARG A 268 13.15 -132.40 -82.23
C ARG A 268 12.58 -133.77 -81.91
N ASP A 269 11.45 -133.82 -81.21
CA ASP A 269 10.79 -135.08 -80.84
C ASP A 269 10.25 -135.80 -82.08
N PHE A 270 9.73 -135.07 -83.07
CA PHE A 270 9.36 -135.64 -84.36
C PHE A 270 10.56 -136.23 -85.11
N LEU A 271 11.67 -135.50 -85.19
CA LEU A 271 12.90 -135.99 -85.85
C LEU A 271 13.47 -137.22 -85.14
N LYS A 272 13.47 -137.24 -83.80
CA LYS A 272 13.84 -138.43 -83.02
C LYS A 272 12.95 -139.62 -83.35
N LEU A 273 11.63 -139.44 -83.36
CA LEU A 273 10.69 -140.52 -83.69
C LEU A 273 10.91 -141.08 -85.10
N VAL A 274 11.26 -140.23 -86.07
CA VAL A 274 11.52 -140.63 -87.46
C VAL A 274 12.91 -141.28 -87.65
N LEU A 275 13.90 -140.96 -86.80
CA LEU A 275 15.32 -141.29 -87.02
C LEU A 275 15.98 -142.15 -85.92
N GLU A 276 15.43 -142.30 -84.72
CA GLU A 276 16.08 -143.02 -83.58
C GLU A 276 15.87 -144.55 -83.58
N ASP A 277 15.28 -145.16 -84.61
CA ASP A 277 15.34 -146.62 -84.76
C ASP A 277 16.66 -147.00 -85.47
N ASN A 278 17.58 -147.61 -84.72
CA ASN A 278 18.92 -148.08 -85.16
C ASN A 278 18.89 -149.23 -86.20
N ASN A 279 17.85 -149.32 -87.03
CA ASN A 279 17.76 -150.22 -88.17
C ASN A 279 17.67 -149.37 -89.45
N ASP A 280 18.81 -149.14 -90.11
CA ASP A 280 18.88 -148.39 -91.38
C ASP A 280 17.91 -148.95 -92.44
N ASP A 281 17.67 -150.26 -92.46
CA ASP A 281 16.70 -150.91 -93.36
C ASP A 281 15.23 -150.52 -93.09
N TYR A 282 14.88 -150.14 -91.86
CA TYR A 282 13.52 -149.75 -91.45
C TYR A 282 13.26 -148.26 -91.72
N VAL A 283 14.28 -147.42 -91.50
CA VAL A 283 14.25 -145.99 -91.84
C VAL A 283 14.13 -145.80 -93.35
N ASP A 284 14.84 -146.59 -94.15
CA ASP A 284 14.74 -146.56 -95.62
C ASP A 284 13.39 -147.09 -96.14
N ALA A 285 12.76 -148.05 -95.46
CA ALA A 285 11.41 -148.52 -95.81
C ALA A 285 10.32 -147.46 -95.53
N ILE A 286 10.36 -146.80 -94.36
CA ILE A 286 9.39 -145.74 -93.99
C ILE A 286 9.59 -144.49 -94.86
N LEU A 287 10.84 -144.09 -95.10
CA LEU A 287 11.16 -142.98 -96.00
C LEU A 287 10.89 -143.33 -97.47
N GLY A 288 10.92 -144.61 -97.85
CA GLY A 288 10.55 -145.11 -99.17
C GLY A 288 9.04 -145.06 -99.44
N GLU A 289 8.20 -145.47 -98.48
CA GLU A 289 6.75 -145.57 -98.67
C GLU A 289 5.97 -144.28 -98.33
N ASN A 290 6.40 -143.50 -97.35
CA ASN A 290 5.65 -142.34 -96.84
C ASN A 290 6.40 -141.00 -96.89
N ARG A 291 7.40 -140.89 -97.79
CA ARG A 291 8.26 -139.72 -97.97
C ARG A 291 7.51 -138.39 -97.96
N LEU A 292 6.46 -138.29 -98.78
CA LEU A 292 5.67 -137.07 -98.94
C LEU A 292 5.00 -136.63 -97.62
N ALA A 293 4.48 -137.57 -96.84
CA ALA A 293 3.83 -137.28 -95.56
C ALA A 293 4.85 -136.80 -94.52
N VAL A 294 6.04 -137.39 -94.47
CA VAL A 294 7.14 -136.96 -93.58
C VAL A 294 7.63 -135.56 -93.94
N PHE A 295 7.91 -135.28 -95.22
CA PHE A 295 8.33 -133.94 -95.66
C PHE A 295 7.23 -132.88 -95.48
N PHE A 296 5.97 -133.25 -95.69
CA PHE A 296 4.83 -132.36 -95.44
C PHE A 296 4.73 -132.02 -93.94
N LYS A 297 4.84 -133.02 -93.06
CA LYS A 297 4.82 -132.80 -91.61
C LYS A 297 6.01 -131.99 -91.11
N LEU A 298 7.20 -132.23 -91.66
CA LEU A 298 8.43 -131.50 -91.32
C LEU A 298 8.34 -130.04 -91.78
N SER A 299 7.86 -129.79 -93.00
CA SER A 299 7.59 -128.44 -93.50
C SER A 299 6.57 -127.70 -92.62
N MET A 300 5.47 -128.38 -92.23
CA MET A 300 4.48 -127.82 -91.33
C MET A 300 5.02 -127.49 -89.93
N LEU A 301 5.91 -128.32 -89.39
CA LEU A 301 6.51 -128.07 -88.07
C LEU A 301 7.52 -126.90 -88.13
N LEU A 302 8.31 -126.81 -89.19
CA LEU A 302 9.24 -125.69 -89.41
C LEU A 302 8.50 -124.37 -89.59
N GLU A 303 7.44 -124.34 -90.40
CA GLU A 303 6.65 -123.13 -90.64
C GLU A 303 5.96 -122.61 -89.36
N ARG A 304 5.68 -123.49 -88.41
CA ARG A 304 5.04 -123.15 -87.13
C ARG A 304 5.99 -122.59 -86.07
N ILE A 305 7.30 -122.62 -86.28
CA ILE A 305 8.25 -122.05 -85.32
C ILE A 305 8.26 -120.52 -85.52
N PRO A 306 7.78 -119.73 -84.55
CA PRO A 306 7.79 -118.28 -84.68
C PRO A 306 9.24 -117.75 -84.75
N VAL A 307 9.49 -116.83 -85.68
CA VAL A 307 10.75 -116.08 -85.74
C VAL A 307 10.65 -114.91 -84.77
N VAL A 308 11.29 -115.04 -83.61
CA VAL A 308 11.41 -113.93 -82.65
C VAL A 308 12.38 -112.90 -83.23
N LYS A 309 11.95 -111.65 -83.33
CA LYS A 309 12.75 -110.51 -83.78
C LYS A 309 13.20 -109.67 -82.59
#